data_AF-A0A327W819-F1
#
_entry.id   AF-A0A327W819-F1
#
_cell.length_a   1.000
_cell.length_b   1.000
_cell.length_c   1.000
_cell.angle_alpha   90.00
_cell.angle_beta   90.00
_cell.angle_gamma   90.00
#
_symmetry.space_group_name_H-M   'P 1'
#
loop_
_entity.id
_entity.type
_entity.pdbx_description
1 polymer ?
#
loop_
_entity_poly.entity_id
_entity_poly.type
_entity_poly.pdbx_seq_one_letter_code
_entity_poly.pdbx_strand_id
1 'polypeptide(L)'
;MKKYFILILASAAVSLSACKKTDDLNKPIVGLGGDTWTKTPLDNWLYSTFTQPFNLEVKYRWDGSELDPTKTLVPPDTARVRPLMEVVNSGWIQPYIAEKGATFIKQYSPKQYMLVGSVEYNSGGTVKLGEAEGGFRVTLYNVNNFSKSTRSNVQGVLKTIHHEFAHIMHQTIIYPKDFPLLTGGSYTADWNNQPLADAYSYGYVTQYSRAAPEEDFAEMVSVMLTQGRGGYETLLKQTGVNVAIIRKKEAIVVGYFKQSWGIDFTGLQTKVQKDLNSYSNPPVFAQIGFNKAFTSFSINPALVGGQSDKFNTAWDAAKTAILNVNTTAKYTLESMNVVFASATSMQLKVNFRAAAGTSAGTLYTGTFTYDMAANTAAETYTFTYNSADANGTVIAAAAKPLTDFFTGAFKTNYFYAADAKVEFGGFVKSDDASTFTFGTLNL
;
A
#
# COMPACT_ATOMS: atom_id res chain seq x y z
N MET A 1 62.68 11.11 -53.62
CA MET A 1 61.34 10.63 -54.05
C MET A 1 61.11 9.13 -53.86
N LYS A 2 62.11 8.24 -54.03
CA LYS A 2 61.94 6.77 -53.84
C LYS A 2 61.75 6.27 -52.40
N LYS A 3 62.21 7.00 -51.37
CA LYS A 3 62.10 6.57 -49.95
C LYS A 3 60.72 6.83 -49.32
N TYR A 4 59.98 7.83 -49.78
CA TYR A 4 58.62 8.12 -49.30
C TYR A 4 57.56 7.22 -49.94
N PHE A 5 57.83 6.71 -51.15
CA PHE A 5 56.92 5.80 -51.86
C PHE A 5 56.81 4.43 -51.18
N ILE A 6 57.90 3.95 -50.56
CA ILE A 6 57.92 2.67 -49.83
C ILE A 6 57.17 2.78 -48.49
N LEU A 7 57.24 3.93 -47.83
CA LEU A 7 56.51 4.21 -46.58
C LEU A 7 55.00 4.38 -46.81
N ILE A 8 54.59 4.90 -47.97
CA ILE A 8 53.17 5.03 -48.36
C ILE A 8 52.60 3.68 -48.82
N LEU A 9 53.39 2.83 -49.48
CA LEU A 9 52.96 1.46 -49.85
C LEU A 9 52.84 0.54 -48.62
N ALA A 10 53.73 0.70 -47.62
CA ALA A 10 53.68 -0.07 -46.39
C ALA A 10 52.51 0.32 -45.47
N SER A 11 52.10 1.59 -45.43
CA SER A 11 50.93 2.04 -44.67
C SER A 11 49.59 1.67 -45.34
N ALA A 12 49.56 1.55 -46.67
CA ALA A 12 48.42 1.04 -47.41
C ALA A 12 48.22 -0.49 -47.26
N ALA A 13 49.30 -1.25 -47.01
CA ALA A 13 49.20 -2.70 -46.81
C ALA A 13 48.65 -3.10 -45.42
N VAL A 14 48.82 -2.26 -44.39
CA VAL A 14 48.33 -2.52 -43.02
C VAL A 14 46.84 -2.15 -42.85
N SER A 15 46.28 -1.32 -43.73
CA SER A 15 44.87 -0.89 -43.68
C SER A 15 43.88 -1.86 -44.33
N LEU A 16 44.36 -2.92 -45.00
CA LEU A 16 43.52 -3.98 -45.58
C LEU A 16 43.26 -5.16 -44.63
N SER A 17 43.89 -5.16 -43.44
CA SER A 17 43.54 -6.06 -42.33
C SER A 17 42.42 -5.47 -41.47
N ALA A 18 41.39 -4.92 -42.10
CA ALA A 18 40.12 -4.72 -41.41
C ALA A 18 39.58 -6.12 -41.10
N CYS A 19 39.46 -6.46 -39.82
CA CYS A 19 38.68 -7.62 -39.39
C CYS A 19 37.31 -7.52 -40.04
N LYS A 20 37.08 -8.27 -41.12
CA LYS A 20 35.72 -8.61 -41.51
C LYS A 20 35.18 -9.43 -40.35
N LYS A 21 34.46 -8.78 -39.43
CA LYS A 21 33.39 -9.48 -38.74
C LYS A 21 32.41 -9.85 -39.84
N THR A 22 32.55 -11.06 -40.37
CA THR A 22 31.46 -11.71 -41.07
C THR A 22 30.39 -11.92 -40.00
N ASP A 23 29.45 -10.99 -39.92
CA ASP A 23 28.23 -11.24 -39.18
C ASP A 23 27.55 -12.41 -39.87
N ASP A 24 27.39 -13.49 -39.11
CA ASP A 24 26.69 -14.68 -39.54
C ASP A 24 25.19 -14.34 -39.66
N LEU A 25 24.79 -13.96 -40.88
CA LEU A 25 23.40 -13.66 -41.24
C LEU A 25 22.50 -14.91 -41.23
N ASN A 26 23.07 -16.11 -41.02
CA ASN A 26 22.30 -17.34 -40.83
C ASN A 26 22.00 -17.63 -39.35
N LYS A 27 22.29 -16.71 -38.43
CA LYS A 27 21.73 -16.82 -37.08
C LYS A 27 20.20 -16.72 -37.18
N PRO A 28 19.46 -17.67 -36.60
CA PRO A 28 18.02 -17.53 -36.51
C PRO A 28 17.72 -16.19 -35.84
N ILE A 29 16.95 -15.34 -36.54
CA ILE A 29 16.48 -14.10 -35.95
C ILE A 29 15.38 -14.50 -34.97
N VAL A 30 15.77 -14.66 -33.71
CA VAL A 30 14.84 -14.94 -32.61
C VAL A 30 13.78 -13.83 -32.56
N GLY A 31 12.50 -14.19 -32.51
CA GLY A 31 11.40 -13.23 -32.38
C GLY A 31 10.72 -12.77 -33.68
N LEU A 32 10.97 -13.40 -34.84
CA LEU A 32 10.19 -13.15 -36.07
C LEU A 32 9.00 -14.13 -36.27
N GLY A 33 8.70 -14.94 -35.26
CA GLY A 33 7.64 -15.97 -35.30
C GLY A 33 8.15 -17.34 -35.78
N GLY A 34 7.51 -18.42 -35.30
CA GLY A 34 7.88 -19.80 -35.63
C GLY A 34 8.84 -20.48 -34.63
N ASP A 35 9.32 -19.77 -33.62
CA ASP A 35 10.16 -20.33 -32.57
C ASP A 35 9.35 -21.23 -31.62
N THR A 36 9.62 -22.53 -31.63
CA THR A 36 9.07 -23.46 -30.62
C THR A 36 10.03 -23.60 -29.46
N TRP A 37 9.65 -23.07 -28.29
CA TRP A 37 10.44 -23.21 -27.07
C TRP A 37 9.89 -24.33 -26.19
N THR A 38 10.79 -25.11 -25.58
CA THR A 38 10.40 -26.04 -24.53
C THR A 38 9.81 -25.26 -23.36
N LYS A 39 8.58 -25.60 -22.94
CA LYS A 39 7.92 -24.97 -21.79
C LYS A 39 8.73 -25.21 -20.52
N THR A 40 9.06 -24.12 -19.84
CA THR A 40 9.74 -24.12 -18.54
C THR A 40 8.73 -24.23 -17.39
N PRO A 41 9.18 -24.51 -16.16
CA PRO A 41 8.30 -24.41 -14.99
C PRO A 41 7.67 -23.02 -14.80
N LEU A 42 8.39 -21.95 -15.19
CA LEU A 42 7.85 -20.59 -15.16
C LEU A 42 6.70 -20.42 -16.14
N ASP A 43 6.86 -20.91 -17.38
CA ASP A 43 5.79 -20.85 -18.39
C ASP A 43 4.52 -21.56 -17.93
N ASN A 44 4.67 -22.75 -17.36
CA ASN A 44 3.54 -23.54 -16.86
C ASN A 44 2.85 -22.81 -15.70
N TRP A 45 3.61 -22.17 -14.81
CA TRP A 45 3.05 -21.38 -13.71
C TRP A 45 2.34 -20.12 -14.19
N LEU A 46 2.91 -19.37 -15.14
CA LEU A 46 2.27 -18.19 -15.73
C LEU A 46 0.96 -18.58 -16.44
N TYR A 47 0.99 -19.67 -17.20
CA TYR A 47 -0.19 -20.19 -17.89
C TYR A 47 -1.30 -20.58 -16.92
N SER A 48 -1.01 -21.37 -15.89
CA SER A 48 -2.03 -21.83 -14.93
C SER A 48 -2.52 -20.73 -13.99
N THR A 49 -1.67 -19.74 -13.69
CA THR A 49 -2.00 -18.65 -12.75
C THR A 49 -2.71 -17.49 -13.41
N PHE A 50 -2.40 -17.18 -14.67
CA PHE A 50 -2.95 -15.99 -15.35
C PHE A 50 -3.71 -16.32 -16.64
N THR A 51 -3.09 -17.06 -17.55
CA THR A 51 -3.66 -17.27 -18.89
C THR A 51 -4.92 -18.12 -18.85
N GLN A 52 -4.87 -19.29 -18.24
CA GLN A 52 -6.01 -20.19 -18.12
C GLN A 52 -7.18 -19.60 -17.32
N PRO A 53 -6.98 -18.95 -16.15
CA PRO A 53 -8.10 -18.43 -15.37
C PRO A 53 -8.61 -17.07 -15.86
N PHE A 54 -7.81 -16.23 -16.53
CA PHE A 54 -8.18 -14.83 -16.80
C PHE A 54 -8.01 -14.39 -18.26
N ASN A 55 -7.53 -15.26 -19.14
CA ASN A 55 -7.14 -14.91 -20.52
C ASN A 55 -6.12 -13.76 -20.55
N LEU A 56 -5.20 -13.79 -19.57
CA LEU A 56 -4.14 -12.81 -19.41
C LEU A 56 -2.79 -13.46 -19.75
N GLU A 57 -2.15 -12.97 -20.80
CA GLU A 57 -0.82 -13.39 -21.21
C GLU A 57 0.26 -12.60 -20.47
N VAL A 58 1.29 -13.28 -19.97
CA VAL A 58 2.49 -12.61 -19.42
C VAL A 58 3.65 -12.86 -20.37
N LYS A 59 3.94 -11.86 -21.21
CA LYS A 59 5.05 -11.89 -22.17
C LYS A 59 6.32 -11.37 -21.49
N TYR A 60 7.20 -12.31 -21.15
CA TYR A 60 8.52 -12.01 -20.58
C TYR A 60 9.67 -12.44 -21.51
N ARG A 61 9.39 -13.26 -22.52
CA ARG A 61 10.37 -13.57 -23.56
C ARG A 61 10.58 -12.33 -24.41
N TRP A 62 11.83 -11.95 -24.57
CA TRP A 62 12.19 -10.72 -25.23
C TRP A 62 11.81 -10.74 -26.71
N ASP A 63 11.14 -9.68 -27.13
CA ASP A 63 10.80 -9.38 -28.51
C ASP A 63 10.87 -7.87 -28.68
N GLY A 64 12.02 -7.37 -29.10
CA GLY A 64 12.26 -5.94 -29.25
C GLY A 64 11.43 -5.29 -30.35
N SER A 65 10.82 -6.08 -31.24
CA SER A 65 10.01 -5.55 -32.34
C SER A 65 8.64 -5.01 -31.89
N GLU A 66 8.17 -5.44 -30.71
CA GLU A 66 6.90 -5.01 -30.12
C GLU A 66 7.01 -3.79 -29.20
N LEU A 67 8.23 -3.25 -29.07
CA LEU A 67 8.57 -2.10 -28.23
C LEU A 67 9.04 -0.93 -29.10
N ASP A 68 9.08 0.28 -28.52
CA ASP A 68 9.54 1.48 -29.25
C ASP A 68 11.01 1.30 -29.69
N PRO A 69 11.29 1.21 -31.00
CA PRO A 69 12.64 0.96 -31.51
C PRO A 69 13.57 2.16 -31.31
N THR A 70 13.04 3.32 -30.92
CA THR A 70 13.84 4.52 -30.59
C THR A 70 14.39 4.48 -29.16
N LYS A 71 13.96 3.51 -28.34
CA LYS A 71 14.35 3.38 -26.93
C LYS A 71 15.38 2.27 -26.75
N THR A 72 16.36 2.52 -25.87
CA THR A 72 17.31 1.49 -25.45
C THR A 72 16.72 0.67 -24.31
N LEU A 73 15.99 -0.39 -24.67
CA LEU A 73 15.34 -1.30 -23.72
C LEU A 73 16.07 -2.65 -23.68
N VAL A 74 16.04 -3.32 -22.53
CA VAL A 74 16.73 -4.61 -22.33
C VAL A 74 15.77 -5.72 -21.89
N PRO A 75 16.08 -7.00 -22.19
CA PRO A 75 15.33 -8.15 -21.71
C PRO A 75 15.12 -8.17 -20.19
N PRO A 76 13.95 -8.63 -19.70
CA PRO A 76 13.75 -8.85 -18.28
C PRO A 76 14.57 -10.03 -17.77
N ASP A 77 15.12 -9.89 -16.58
CA ASP A 77 15.74 -10.97 -15.81
C ASP A 77 14.65 -11.98 -15.43
N THR A 78 14.77 -13.18 -15.99
CA THR A 78 13.78 -14.26 -15.80
C THR A 78 13.62 -14.63 -14.33
N ALA A 79 14.67 -14.48 -13.50
CA ALA A 79 14.59 -14.74 -12.06
C ALA A 79 13.68 -13.75 -11.32
N ARG A 80 13.42 -12.55 -11.89
CA ARG A 80 12.57 -11.50 -11.32
C ARG A 80 11.11 -11.60 -11.76
N VAL A 81 10.84 -12.30 -12.85
CA VAL A 81 9.48 -12.43 -13.43
C VAL A 81 8.50 -13.03 -12.44
N ARG A 82 8.82 -14.19 -11.84
CA ARG A 82 7.89 -14.83 -10.89
C ARG A 82 7.64 -13.98 -9.64
N PRO A 83 8.66 -13.44 -8.93
CA PRO A 83 8.42 -12.55 -7.79
C PRO A 83 7.54 -11.35 -8.12
N LEU A 84 7.74 -10.73 -9.29
CA LEU A 84 6.92 -9.61 -9.77
C LEU A 84 5.48 -10.06 -9.99
N MET A 85 5.28 -11.14 -10.75
CA MET A 85 3.94 -11.61 -11.07
C MET A 85 3.19 -12.16 -9.86
N GLU A 86 3.88 -12.70 -8.86
CA GLU A 86 3.25 -13.05 -7.59
C GLU A 86 2.61 -11.82 -6.92
N VAL A 87 3.28 -10.66 -6.94
CA VAL A 87 2.72 -9.38 -6.46
C VAL A 87 1.54 -8.93 -7.31
N VAL A 88 1.62 -9.03 -8.62
CA VAL A 88 0.51 -8.71 -9.54
C VAL A 88 -0.72 -9.55 -9.21
N ASN A 89 -0.53 -10.85 -8.96
CA ASN A 89 -1.62 -11.73 -8.58
C ASN A 89 -2.19 -11.36 -7.19
N SER A 90 -1.34 -11.26 -6.17
CA SER A 90 -1.79 -11.12 -4.77
C SER A 90 -2.24 -9.71 -4.39
N GLY A 91 -1.65 -8.67 -4.98
CA GLY A 91 -1.89 -7.27 -4.66
C GLY A 91 -2.85 -6.55 -5.62
N TRP A 92 -3.17 -7.16 -6.76
CA TRP A 92 -4.18 -6.64 -7.69
C TRP A 92 -5.27 -7.65 -8.02
N ILE A 93 -4.95 -8.81 -8.60
CA ILE A 93 -6.00 -9.73 -9.07
C ILE A 93 -6.86 -10.27 -7.92
N GLN A 94 -6.24 -10.87 -6.90
CA GLN A 94 -6.97 -11.52 -5.81
C GLN A 94 -7.84 -10.55 -4.97
N PRO A 95 -7.39 -9.32 -4.64
CA PRO A 95 -8.23 -8.35 -3.94
C PRO A 95 -9.52 -8.00 -4.69
N TYR A 96 -9.45 -7.79 -6.01
CA TYR A 96 -10.65 -7.52 -6.82
C TYR A 96 -11.53 -8.76 -6.99
N ILE A 97 -10.96 -9.98 -7.08
CA ILE A 97 -11.74 -11.22 -7.05
C ILE A 97 -12.51 -11.35 -5.74
N ALA A 98 -11.88 -11.02 -4.61
CA ALA A 98 -12.54 -11.11 -3.31
C ALA A 98 -13.72 -10.12 -3.17
N GLU A 99 -13.64 -8.96 -3.82
CA GLU A 99 -14.71 -7.94 -3.76
C GLU A 99 -15.80 -8.11 -4.83
N LYS A 100 -15.45 -8.64 -6.02
CA LYS A 100 -16.37 -8.66 -7.18
C LYS A 100 -16.47 -9.99 -7.92
N GLY A 101 -15.60 -10.95 -7.60
CA GLY A 101 -15.54 -12.28 -8.22
C GLY A 101 -14.66 -12.32 -9.48
N ALA A 102 -14.28 -13.54 -9.86
CA ALA A 102 -13.34 -13.78 -10.97
C ALA A 102 -13.84 -13.33 -12.35
N THR A 103 -15.17 -13.32 -12.58
CA THR A 103 -15.76 -12.86 -13.84
C THR A 103 -15.40 -11.40 -14.13
N PHE A 104 -15.33 -10.56 -13.09
CA PHE A 104 -14.95 -9.17 -13.23
C PHE A 104 -13.53 -9.00 -13.76
N ILE A 105 -12.57 -9.75 -13.20
CA ILE A 105 -11.19 -9.76 -13.70
C ILE A 105 -11.13 -10.29 -15.13
N LYS A 106 -11.76 -11.43 -15.43
CA LYS A 106 -11.80 -12.00 -16.80
C LYS A 106 -12.27 -10.99 -17.84
N GLN A 107 -13.29 -10.20 -17.50
CA GLN A 107 -13.90 -9.23 -18.40
C GLN A 107 -13.00 -8.01 -18.58
N TYR A 108 -12.58 -7.36 -17.49
CA TYR A 108 -11.99 -6.03 -17.52
C TYR A 108 -10.48 -5.97 -17.33
N SER A 109 -9.80 -7.07 -17.00
CA SER A 109 -8.34 -7.05 -16.92
C SER A 109 -7.72 -6.80 -18.30
N PRO A 110 -6.52 -6.20 -18.33
CA PRO A 110 -5.62 -6.29 -19.47
C PRO A 110 -5.49 -7.74 -19.95
N LYS A 111 -5.30 -7.91 -21.26
CA LYS A 111 -5.12 -9.21 -21.90
C LYS A 111 -3.66 -9.59 -22.02
N GLN A 112 -2.75 -8.63 -21.90
CA GLN A 112 -1.32 -8.89 -21.92
C GLN A 112 -0.55 -8.01 -20.93
N TYR A 113 0.40 -8.63 -20.23
CA TYR A 113 1.51 -7.96 -19.56
C TYR A 113 2.78 -8.15 -20.38
N MET A 114 3.40 -7.05 -20.79
CA MET A 114 4.73 -7.04 -21.40
C MET A 114 5.75 -6.68 -20.33
N LEU A 115 6.77 -7.53 -20.13
CA LEU A 115 7.79 -7.30 -19.10
C LEU A 115 9.10 -6.82 -19.73
N VAL A 116 9.60 -5.66 -19.26
CA VAL A 116 10.82 -5.02 -19.77
C VAL A 116 11.83 -4.83 -18.65
N GLY A 117 13.09 -5.22 -18.90
CA GLY A 117 14.13 -5.27 -17.86
C GLY A 117 14.60 -3.90 -17.36
N SER A 118 14.68 -2.92 -18.26
CA SER A 118 15.10 -1.55 -17.96
C SER A 118 13.92 -0.59 -17.79
N VAL A 119 14.20 0.58 -17.22
CA VAL A 119 13.34 1.75 -17.33
C VAL A 119 13.26 2.26 -18.77
N GLU A 120 12.19 2.97 -19.09
CA GLU A 120 12.11 3.80 -20.31
C GLU A 120 12.25 5.27 -19.94
N TYR A 121 13.13 5.99 -20.64
CA TYR A 121 13.33 7.43 -20.45
C TYR A 121 12.53 8.24 -21.48
N ASN A 122 11.78 9.21 -20.97
CA ASN A 122 11.13 10.23 -21.79
C ASN A 122 12.14 11.32 -22.20
N SER A 123 11.83 12.06 -23.26
CA SER A 123 12.68 13.15 -23.78
C SER A 123 12.92 14.27 -22.75
N GLY A 124 12.07 14.39 -21.72
CA GLY A 124 12.22 15.31 -20.60
C GLY A 124 12.94 14.75 -19.36
N GLY A 125 13.55 13.56 -19.45
CA GLY A 125 14.29 12.94 -18.34
C GLY A 125 13.44 12.22 -17.29
N THR A 126 12.11 12.27 -17.40
CA THR A 126 11.20 11.45 -16.58
C THR A 126 11.28 9.98 -16.99
N VAL A 127 11.02 9.10 -16.04
CA VAL A 127 11.04 7.65 -16.25
C VAL A 127 9.62 7.10 -16.28
N LYS A 128 9.36 6.23 -17.24
CA LYS A 128 8.12 5.48 -17.37
C LYS A 128 8.28 4.11 -16.71
N LEU A 129 7.41 3.81 -15.75
CA LEU A 129 7.42 2.55 -14.99
C LEU A 129 6.33 1.56 -15.44
N GLY A 130 5.34 2.07 -16.19
CA GLY A 130 4.46 1.28 -17.03
C GLY A 130 3.54 2.17 -17.86
N GLU A 131 2.79 1.54 -18.76
CA GLU A 131 1.80 2.17 -19.64
C GLU A 131 0.79 1.12 -20.07
N ALA A 132 -0.46 1.55 -20.27
CA ALA A 132 -1.45 0.77 -20.98
C ALA A 132 -1.67 1.29 -22.40
N GLU A 133 -1.55 0.41 -23.38
CA GLU A 133 -1.94 0.70 -24.76
C GLU A 133 -3.39 0.26 -24.96
N GLY A 134 -4.31 1.23 -24.99
CA GLY A 134 -5.73 1.02 -25.26
C GLY A 134 -6.45 0.08 -24.27
N GLY A 135 -5.94 -0.06 -23.04
CA GLY A 135 -6.48 -0.95 -22.00
C GLY A 135 -6.27 -2.45 -22.27
N PHE A 136 -5.68 -2.82 -23.41
CA PHE A 136 -5.45 -4.22 -23.80
C PHE A 136 -4.13 -4.76 -23.26
N ARG A 137 -3.04 -3.97 -23.39
CA ARG A 137 -1.68 -4.36 -23.03
C ARG A 137 -1.14 -3.40 -21.97
N VAL A 138 -0.57 -3.93 -20.89
CA VAL A 138 0.17 -3.17 -19.89
C VAL A 138 1.64 -3.55 -19.93
N THR A 139 2.52 -2.58 -20.11
CA THR A 139 3.97 -2.78 -20.06
C THR A 139 4.47 -2.48 -18.65
N LEU A 140 5.23 -3.39 -18.03
CA LEU A 140 5.91 -3.17 -16.75
C LEU A 140 7.42 -3.07 -17.01
N TYR A 141 7.97 -1.90 -16.72
CA TYR A 141 9.39 -1.60 -16.89
C TYR A 141 10.19 -1.89 -15.61
N ASN A 142 11.51 -1.84 -15.73
CA ASN A 142 12.46 -1.94 -14.61
C ASN A 142 12.42 -3.28 -13.85
N VAL A 143 12.05 -4.37 -14.54
CA VAL A 143 11.92 -5.71 -13.94
C VAL A 143 13.23 -6.19 -13.31
N ASN A 144 14.38 -5.80 -13.87
CA ASN A 144 15.69 -6.28 -13.41
C ASN A 144 16.05 -5.75 -12.02
N ASN A 145 15.49 -4.60 -11.65
CA ASN A 145 15.70 -3.97 -10.34
C ASN A 145 14.56 -4.28 -9.36
N PHE A 146 13.61 -5.15 -9.73
CA PHE A 146 12.49 -5.48 -8.87
C PHE A 146 12.92 -6.36 -7.69
N SER A 147 12.57 -5.91 -6.48
CA SER A 147 12.65 -6.72 -5.27
C SER A 147 11.31 -6.75 -4.54
N LYS A 148 10.79 -7.97 -4.33
CA LYS A 148 9.55 -8.20 -3.58
C LYS A 148 9.66 -7.73 -2.13
N SER A 149 10.87 -7.74 -1.55
CA SER A 149 11.10 -7.28 -0.17
C SER A 149 11.20 -5.76 -0.02
N THR A 150 11.32 -5.04 -1.14
CA THR A 150 11.44 -3.58 -1.15
C THR A 150 10.07 -2.97 -1.35
N ARG A 151 9.48 -2.42 -0.27
CA ARG A 151 8.12 -1.86 -0.28
C ARG A 151 7.87 -0.90 -1.45
N SER A 152 8.80 0.02 -1.70
CA SER A 152 8.66 1.02 -2.76
C SER A 152 8.62 0.42 -4.17
N ASN A 153 9.29 -0.71 -4.41
CA ASN A 153 9.21 -1.43 -5.70
C ASN A 153 7.81 -2.03 -5.89
N VAL A 154 7.31 -2.72 -4.85
CA VAL A 154 5.98 -3.35 -4.86
C VAL A 154 4.88 -2.28 -4.98
N GLN A 155 4.98 -1.19 -4.22
CA GLN A 155 4.05 -0.05 -4.30
C GLN A 155 4.07 0.60 -5.67
N GLY A 156 5.24 0.80 -6.29
CA GLY A 156 5.36 1.38 -7.62
C GLY A 156 4.64 0.56 -8.69
N VAL A 157 4.88 -0.76 -8.71
CA VAL A 157 4.21 -1.68 -9.64
C VAL A 157 2.70 -1.66 -9.45
N LEU A 158 2.23 -1.81 -8.21
CA LEU A 158 0.80 -1.82 -7.92
C LEU A 158 0.14 -0.47 -8.22
N LYS A 159 0.84 0.65 -8.00
CA LYS A 159 0.31 1.99 -8.30
C LYS A 159 0.03 2.10 -9.79
N THR A 160 1.00 1.73 -10.63
CA THR A 160 0.83 1.70 -12.09
C THR A 160 -0.35 0.81 -12.48
N ILE A 161 -0.40 -0.43 -11.99
CA ILE A 161 -1.48 -1.36 -12.37
C ILE A 161 -2.86 -0.86 -11.96
N HIS A 162 -3.02 -0.36 -10.72
CA HIS A 162 -4.29 0.18 -10.24
C HIS A 162 -4.69 1.46 -10.98
N HIS A 163 -3.71 2.29 -11.38
CA HIS A 163 -3.91 3.48 -12.21
C HIS A 163 -4.48 3.11 -13.57
N GLU A 164 -3.81 2.21 -14.30
CA GLU A 164 -4.28 1.74 -15.61
C GLU A 164 -5.64 1.03 -15.53
N PHE A 165 -5.86 0.25 -14.47
CA PHE A 165 -7.15 -0.40 -14.29
C PHE A 165 -8.27 0.60 -14.01
N ALA A 166 -7.99 1.69 -13.28
CA ALA A 166 -8.95 2.78 -13.12
C ALA A 166 -9.33 3.39 -14.47
N HIS A 167 -8.38 3.56 -15.40
CA HIS A 167 -8.67 3.97 -16.78
C HIS A 167 -9.65 3.05 -17.49
N ILE A 168 -9.41 1.73 -17.47
CA ILE A 168 -10.32 0.75 -18.07
C ILE A 168 -11.73 0.86 -17.46
N MET A 169 -11.82 0.99 -16.14
CA MET A 169 -13.09 1.14 -15.45
C MET A 169 -13.83 2.40 -15.91
N HIS A 170 -13.20 3.58 -15.88
CA HIS A 170 -13.90 4.82 -16.21
C HIS A 170 -14.16 5.01 -17.71
N GLN A 171 -13.40 4.35 -18.58
CA GLN A 171 -13.74 4.23 -20.01
C GLN A 171 -14.98 3.36 -20.24
N THR A 172 -15.26 2.38 -19.36
CA THR A 172 -16.45 1.53 -19.45
C THR A 172 -17.68 2.20 -18.82
N ILE A 173 -17.53 2.76 -17.62
CA ILE A 173 -18.58 3.49 -16.92
C ILE A 173 -17.95 4.77 -16.39
N ILE A 174 -18.27 5.92 -16.99
CA ILE A 174 -17.61 7.18 -16.61
C ILE A 174 -17.87 7.54 -15.14
N TYR A 175 -16.84 8.06 -14.46
CA TYR A 175 -16.99 8.62 -13.12
C TYR A 175 -17.85 9.90 -13.14
N PRO A 176 -18.37 10.36 -11.98
CA PRO A 176 -19.23 11.55 -11.92
C PRO A 176 -18.56 12.81 -12.50
N LYS A 177 -19.29 13.54 -13.37
CA LYS A 177 -18.82 14.77 -14.04
C LYS A 177 -18.42 15.89 -13.07
N ASP A 178 -18.89 15.83 -11.83
CA ASP A 178 -18.56 16.80 -10.79
C ASP A 178 -17.11 16.67 -10.29
N PHE A 179 -16.47 15.50 -10.47
CA PHE A 179 -15.10 15.23 -10.02
C PHE A 179 -14.09 16.27 -10.52
N PRO A 180 -13.93 16.50 -11.85
CA PRO A 180 -12.97 17.48 -12.35
C PRO A 180 -13.29 18.93 -12.01
N LEU A 181 -14.54 19.24 -11.64
CA LEU A 181 -14.93 20.59 -11.25
C LEU A 181 -14.37 20.98 -9.87
N LEU A 182 -14.02 20.00 -9.04
CA LEU A 182 -13.53 20.23 -7.67
C LEU A 182 -12.20 20.98 -7.62
N THR A 183 -11.37 20.89 -8.66
CA THR A 183 -10.04 21.56 -8.72
C THR A 183 -10.07 22.86 -9.52
N GLY A 184 -11.24 23.33 -9.92
CA GLY A 184 -11.42 24.60 -10.63
C GLY A 184 -10.74 24.67 -12.00
N GLY A 185 -10.49 23.52 -12.65
CA GLY A 185 -9.86 23.46 -13.96
C GLY A 185 -8.35 23.72 -13.97
N SER A 186 -7.66 23.58 -12.83
CA SER A 186 -6.21 23.80 -12.66
C SER A 186 -5.30 22.72 -13.30
N TYR A 187 -5.84 21.96 -14.27
CA TYR A 187 -5.12 20.97 -15.07
C TYR A 187 -4.12 21.66 -16.02
N THR A 188 -3.00 21.00 -16.28
CA THR A 188 -1.93 21.56 -17.13
C THR A 188 -1.11 20.47 -17.80
N ALA A 189 -0.75 20.71 -19.06
CA ALA A 189 0.21 19.87 -19.79
C ALA A 189 1.64 19.99 -19.23
N ASP A 190 1.95 21.05 -18.48
CA ASP A 190 3.25 21.33 -17.87
C ASP A 190 3.41 20.70 -16.47
N TRP A 191 2.60 19.69 -16.14
CA TRP A 191 2.50 19.11 -14.80
C TRP A 191 3.85 18.66 -14.22
N ASN A 192 4.79 18.24 -15.08
CA ASN A 192 6.10 17.70 -14.70
C ASN A 192 7.12 18.78 -14.30
N ASN A 193 6.91 20.04 -14.68
CA ASN A 193 7.79 21.15 -14.31
C ASN A 193 7.28 21.95 -13.11
N GLN A 194 6.09 21.62 -12.60
CA GLN A 194 5.45 22.28 -11.47
C GLN A 194 5.75 21.54 -10.17
N PRO A 195 5.99 22.22 -9.03
CA PRO A 195 6.30 21.55 -7.78
C PRO A 195 5.10 20.79 -7.21
N LEU A 196 5.37 19.71 -6.46
CA LEU A 196 4.33 18.92 -5.79
C LEU A 196 3.49 19.74 -4.80
N ALA A 197 4.09 20.76 -4.16
CA ALA A 197 3.39 21.66 -3.25
C ALA A 197 2.21 22.39 -3.92
N ASP A 198 2.35 22.77 -5.19
CA ASP A 198 1.28 23.41 -5.95
C ASP A 198 0.14 22.41 -6.18
N ALA A 199 0.47 21.19 -6.61
CA ALA A 199 -0.52 20.12 -6.79
C ALA A 199 -1.32 19.89 -5.50
N TYR A 200 -0.64 19.80 -4.36
CA TYR A 200 -1.26 19.68 -3.04
C TYR A 200 -2.19 20.84 -2.70
N SER A 201 -1.78 22.08 -2.97
CA SER A 201 -2.61 23.27 -2.70
C SER A 201 -3.90 23.34 -3.53
N TYR A 202 -3.89 22.77 -4.74
CA TYR A 202 -5.06 22.69 -5.62
C TYR A 202 -5.94 21.45 -5.37
N GLY A 203 -5.53 20.57 -4.46
CA GLY A 203 -6.30 19.36 -4.11
C GLY A 203 -6.04 18.17 -5.03
N TYR A 204 -4.80 18.02 -5.50
CA TYR A 204 -4.31 16.84 -6.20
C TYR A 204 -3.46 15.96 -5.27
N VAL A 205 -3.40 14.65 -5.50
CA VAL A 205 -2.62 13.71 -4.68
C VAL A 205 -1.20 13.48 -5.21
N THR A 206 -0.95 13.80 -6.48
CA THR A 206 0.38 13.79 -7.10
C THR A 206 0.53 14.95 -8.09
N GLN A 207 1.76 15.25 -8.51
CA GLN A 207 2.00 16.19 -9.61
C GLN A 207 1.29 15.72 -10.90
N TYR A 208 1.35 14.42 -11.20
CA TYR A 208 0.77 13.83 -12.40
C TYR A 208 -0.76 13.91 -12.44
N SER A 209 -1.42 13.96 -11.29
CA SER A 209 -2.87 14.20 -11.23
C SER A 209 -3.28 15.52 -11.91
N ARG A 210 -2.35 16.46 -12.13
CA ARG A 210 -2.64 17.71 -12.85
C ARG A 210 -2.66 17.55 -14.36
N ALA A 211 -2.23 16.41 -14.91
CA ALA A 211 -2.13 16.22 -16.34
C ALA A 211 -3.50 16.33 -17.03
N ALA A 212 -4.50 15.64 -16.47
CA ALA A 212 -5.88 15.67 -16.98
C ALA A 212 -6.87 15.11 -15.93
N PRO A 213 -8.18 15.38 -16.07
CA PRO A 213 -9.25 14.81 -15.23
C PRO A 213 -9.18 13.30 -15.01
N GLU A 214 -8.94 12.54 -16.07
CA GLU A 214 -8.84 11.09 -16.07
C GLU A 214 -7.62 10.58 -15.32
N GLU A 215 -6.50 11.30 -15.41
CA GLU A 215 -5.27 10.99 -14.68
C GLU A 215 -5.42 11.29 -13.19
N ASP A 216 -6.09 12.38 -12.84
CA ASP A 216 -6.43 12.73 -11.46
C ASP A 216 -7.29 11.66 -10.79
N PHE A 217 -8.32 11.18 -11.51
CA PHE A 217 -9.18 10.12 -11.02
C PHE A 217 -8.41 8.82 -10.83
N ALA A 218 -7.59 8.42 -11.80
CA ALA A 218 -6.78 7.20 -11.73
C ALA A 218 -5.70 7.29 -10.64
N GLU A 219 -5.08 8.47 -10.44
CA GLU A 219 -4.12 8.71 -9.37
C GLU A 219 -4.78 8.66 -7.98
N MET A 220 -5.99 9.20 -7.83
CA MET A 220 -6.74 9.05 -6.58
C MET A 220 -6.94 7.57 -6.22
N VAL A 221 -7.41 6.76 -7.18
CA VAL A 221 -7.61 5.32 -6.99
C VAL A 221 -6.30 4.63 -6.62
N SER A 222 -5.26 4.84 -7.43
CA SER A 222 -3.98 4.14 -7.27
C SER A 222 -3.26 4.53 -5.97
N VAL A 223 -3.25 5.80 -5.60
CA VAL A 223 -2.65 6.31 -4.36
C VAL A 223 -3.41 5.81 -3.15
N MET A 224 -4.74 5.88 -3.15
CA MET A 224 -5.54 5.38 -2.03
C MET A 224 -5.29 3.88 -1.82
N LEU A 225 -5.31 3.05 -2.86
CA LEU A 225 -5.10 1.61 -2.74
C LEU A 225 -3.67 1.25 -2.27
N THR A 226 -2.65 1.93 -2.79
CA THR A 226 -1.24 1.56 -2.56
C THR A 226 -0.58 2.22 -1.35
N GLN A 227 -1.06 3.39 -0.92
CA GLN A 227 -0.64 3.99 0.35
C GLN A 227 -1.40 3.40 1.53
N GLY A 228 -2.61 2.88 1.29
CA GLY A 228 -3.48 2.40 2.36
C GLY A 228 -4.02 3.54 3.20
N ARG A 229 -4.86 3.20 4.18
CA ARG A 229 -5.45 4.20 5.08
C ARG A 229 -4.35 4.99 5.80
N GLY A 230 -3.39 4.33 6.45
CA GLY A 230 -2.33 5.03 7.17
C GLY A 230 -1.47 5.94 6.30
N GLY A 231 -1.02 5.47 5.14
CA GLY A 231 -0.16 6.27 4.26
C GLY A 231 -0.89 7.43 3.60
N TYR A 232 -2.15 7.22 3.22
CA TYR A 232 -2.99 8.27 2.65
C TYR A 232 -3.27 9.39 3.66
N GLU A 233 -3.54 9.04 4.90
CA GLU A 233 -3.76 10.00 5.98
C GLU A 233 -2.49 10.77 6.35
N THR A 234 -1.33 10.10 6.32
CA THR A 234 -0.04 10.77 6.44
C THR A 234 0.17 11.78 5.31
N LEU A 235 -0.21 11.46 4.07
CA LEU A 235 -0.15 12.41 2.94
C LEU A 235 -1.05 13.61 3.23
N LEU A 236 -2.29 13.41 3.67
CA LEU A 236 -3.24 14.49 3.93
C LEU A 236 -2.82 15.41 5.09
N LYS A 237 -1.98 14.93 6.01
CA LYS A 237 -1.42 15.75 7.11
C LYS A 237 -0.21 16.60 6.69
N GLN A 238 0.27 16.49 5.46
CA GLN A 238 1.37 17.33 4.97
C GLN A 238 0.95 18.79 4.83
N THR A 239 1.88 19.71 5.14
CA THR A 239 1.67 21.15 5.02
C THR A 239 1.30 21.54 3.59
N GLY A 240 0.26 22.37 3.44
CA GLY A 240 -0.17 22.90 2.14
C GLY A 240 -1.13 22.00 1.36
N VAL A 241 -1.44 20.79 1.87
CA VAL A 241 -2.43 19.91 1.25
C VAL A 241 -3.84 20.47 1.43
N ASN A 242 -4.57 20.59 0.33
CA ASN A 242 -5.98 20.97 0.33
C ASN A 242 -6.87 19.77 0.65
N VAL A 243 -6.89 19.42 1.94
CA VAL A 243 -7.62 18.25 2.46
C VAL A 243 -9.10 18.30 2.09
N ALA A 244 -9.73 19.47 2.13
CA ALA A 244 -11.17 19.60 1.85
C ALA A 244 -11.55 19.16 0.43
N ILE A 245 -10.74 19.52 -0.58
CA ILE A 245 -10.97 19.09 -1.97
C ILE A 245 -10.65 17.60 -2.12
N ILE A 246 -9.53 17.15 -1.57
CA ILE A 246 -9.13 15.74 -1.70
C ILE A 246 -10.15 14.81 -1.04
N ARG A 247 -10.74 15.16 0.11
CA ARG A 247 -11.82 14.37 0.74
C ARG A 247 -13.09 14.31 -0.10
N LYS A 248 -13.44 15.39 -0.83
CA LYS A 248 -14.57 15.36 -1.76
C LYS A 248 -14.30 14.41 -2.93
N LYS A 249 -13.08 14.43 -3.48
CA LYS A 249 -12.64 13.49 -4.51
C LYS A 249 -12.65 12.05 -4.00
N GLU A 250 -12.14 11.81 -2.80
CA GLU A 250 -12.15 10.51 -2.12
C GLU A 250 -13.57 9.96 -2.03
N ALA A 251 -14.52 10.76 -1.55
CA ALA A 251 -15.92 10.37 -1.46
C ALA A 251 -16.53 10.01 -2.82
N ILE A 252 -16.17 10.73 -3.89
CA ILE A 252 -16.59 10.41 -5.26
C ILE A 252 -15.99 9.07 -5.71
N VAL A 253 -14.69 8.82 -5.47
CA VAL A 253 -14.03 7.56 -5.84
C VAL A 253 -14.69 6.38 -5.12
N VAL A 254 -14.85 6.47 -3.80
CA VAL A 254 -15.51 5.42 -3.00
C VAL A 254 -16.95 5.21 -3.46
N GLY A 255 -17.68 6.31 -3.69
CA GLY A 255 -19.04 6.28 -4.21
C GLY A 255 -19.15 5.62 -5.57
N TYR A 256 -18.24 5.93 -6.49
CA TYR A 256 -18.19 5.36 -7.84
C TYR A 256 -17.91 3.86 -7.81
N PHE A 257 -16.91 3.39 -7.05
CA PHE A 257 -16.63 1.97 -6.90
C PHE A 257 -17.84 1.21 -6.34
N LYS A 258 -18.54 1.80 -5.37
CA LYS A 258 -19.71 1.18 -4.78
C LYS A 258 -20.92 1.17 -5.72
N GLN A 259 -21.25 2.30 -6.34
CA GLN A 259 -22.48 2.48 -7.11
C GLN A 259 -22.37 1.88 -8.52
N SER A 260 -21.26 2.14 -9.22
CA SER A 260 -21.06 1.68 -10.60
C SER A 260 -20.59 0.22 -10.67
N TRP A 261 -19.79 -0.20 -9.68
CA TRP A 261 -19.12 -1.50 -9.72
C TRP A 261 -19.51 -2.44 -8.59
N GLY A 262 -20.24 -1.98 -7.56
CA GLY A 262 -20.59 -2.83 -6.42
C GLY A 262 -19.39 -3.25 -5.57
N ILE A 263 -18.24 -2.58 -5.69
CA ILE A 263 -17.00 -2.89 -4.98
C ILE A 263 -16.95 -2.09 -3.68
N ASP A 264 -16.64 -2.75 -2.57
CA ASP A 264 -16.28 -2.08 -1.32
C ASP A 264 -14.82 -1.60 -1.41
N PHE A 265 -14.63 -0.30 -1.62
CA PHE A 265 -13.30 0.27 -1.81
C PHE A 265 -12.42 0.14 -0.55
N THR A 266 -13.00 0.27 0.65
CA THR A 266 -12.25 0.13 1.90
C THR A 266 -11.82 -1.31 2.13
N GLY A 267 -12.70 -2.27 1.82
CA GLY A 267 -12.38 -3.70 1.81
C GLY A 267 -11.30 -4.05 0.79
N LEU A 268 -11.36 -3.46 -0.41
CA LEU A 268 -10.34 -3.59 -1.45
C LEU A 268 -8.99 -3.03 -0.99
N GLN A 269 -8.95 -1.79 -0.51
CA GLN A 269 -7.75 -1.13 0.00
C GLN A 269 -7.07 -1.96 1.09
N THR A 270 -7.85 -2.49 2.06
CA THR A 270 -7.33 -3.32 3.15
C THR A 270 -6.66 -4.59 2.63
N LYS A 271 -7.23 -5.26 1.62
CA LYS A 271 -6.65 -6.46 1.02
C LYS A 271 -5.35 -6.16 0.28
N VAL A 272 -5.32 -5.08 -0.51
CA VAL A 272 -4.11 -4.61 -1.20
C VAL A 272 -2.99 -4.31 -0.19
N GLN A 273 -3.33 -3.62 0.91
CA GLN A 273 -2.34 -3.29 1.95
C GLN A 273 -1.85 -4.48 2.74
N LYS A 274 -2.74 -5.42 3.10
CA LYS A 274 -2.35 -6.66 3.77
C LYS A 274 -1.30 -7.42 2.96
N ASP A 275 -1.48 -7.50 1.64
CA ASP A 275 -0.52 -8.16 0.75
C ASP A 275 0.83 -7.42 0.72
N LEU A 276 0.82 -6.10 0.53
CA LEU A 276 2.01 -5.23 0.60
C LEU A 276 2.79 -5.40 1.91
N ASN A 277 2.07 -5.49 3.03
CA ASN A 277 2.62 -5.66 4.37
C ASN A 277 3.14 -7.08 4.62
N SER A 278 2.77 -8.06 3.80
CA SER A 278 3.28 -9.44 3.90
C SER A 278 4.68 -9.60 3.30
N TYR A 279 5.05 -8.75 2.35
CA TYR A 279 6.34 -8.81 1.66
C TYR A 279 7.38 -7.82 2.19
N SER A 280 6.95 -6.79 2.92
CA SER A 280 7.82 -5.71 3.37
C SER A 280 7.42 -5.21 4.76
N ASN A 281 8.35 -4.63 5.51
CA ASN A 281 8.06 -4.08 6.83
C ASN A 281 7.02 -2.95 6.70
N PRO A 282 5.82 -3.08 7.30
CA PRO A 282 4.82 -2.03 7.25
C PRO A 282 5.27 -0.81 8.07
N PRO A 283 5.09 0.43 7.59
CA PRO A 283 5.52 1.64 8.28
C PRO A 283 4.59 2.04 9.44
N VAL A 284 4.15 1.06 10.25
CA VAL A 284 3.11 1.25 11.28
C VAL A 284 3.56 2.24 12.34
N PHE A 285 4.85 2.19 12.73
CA PHE A 285 5.40 3.13 13.70
C PHE A 285 5.31 4.56 13.18
N ALA A 286 5.50 4.80 11.89
CA ALA A 286 5.34 6.13 11.30
C ALA A 286 3.87 6.61 11.23
N GLN A 287 2.91 5.69 11.39
CA GLN A 287 1.48 5.93 11.19
C GLN A 287 0.68 5.99 12.49
N ILE A 288 1.09 5.30 13.56
CA ILE A 288 0.40 5.30 14.85
C ILE A 288 1.22 6.09 15.88
N GLY A 289 0.63 7.13 16.47
CA GLY A 289 1.24 7.94 17.52
C GLY A 289 0.80 9.40 17.53
N PHE A 290 1.40 10.19 18.43
CA PHE A 290 1.11 11.63 18.52
C PHE A 290 1.45 12.35 17.21
N ASN A 291 0.52 13.18 16.70
CA ASN A 291 0.62 13.86 15.41
C ASN A 291 0.87 12.96 14.18
N LYS A 292 0.58 11.66 14.28
CA LYS A 292 0.65 10.72 13.14
C LYS A 292 -0.73 10.47 12.55
N ALA A 293 -0.84 9.65 11.51
CA ALA A 293 -2.10 9.31 10.84
C ALA A 293 -3.19 8.90 11.84
N PHE A 294 -2.86 7.98 12.76
CA PHE A 294 -3.74 7.52 13.82
C PHE A 294 -3.20 7.93 15.19
N THR A 295 -3.98 8.73 15.92
CA THR A 295 -3.60 9.24 17.25
C THR A 295 -4.19 8.40 18.39
N SER A 296 -5.08 7.47 18.06
CA SER A 296 -5.64 6.54 19.03
C SER A 296 -6.17 5.27 18.37
N PHE A 297 -6.39 4.24 19.18
CA PHE A 297 -7.17 3.08 18.80
C PHE A 297 -8.02 2.57 19.96
N SER A 298 -9.17 1.99 19.62
CA SER A 298 -10.19 1.56 20.56
C SER A 298 -10.27 0.03 20.64
N ILE A 299 -10.06 -0.51 21.83
CA ILE A 299 -10.04 -1.95 22.11
C ILE A 299 -11.38 -2.34 22.74
N ASN A 300 -12.08 -3.28 22.10
CA ASN A 300 -13.29 -3.90 22.64
C ASN A 300 -13.29 -5.39 22.27
N PRO A 301 -12.82 -6.28 23.17
CA PRO A 301 -12.71 -7.71 22.89
C PRO A 301 -14.06 -8.40 22.61
N ALA A 302 -15.18 -7.81 23.05
CA ALA A 302 -16.51 -8.35 22.76
C ALA A 302 -16.94 -8.10 21.31
N LEU A 303 -16.43 -7.03 20.68
CA LEU A 303 -16.69 -6.70 19.27
C LEU A 303 -15.59 -7.18 18.34
N VAL A 304 -14.35 -7.23 18.83
CA VAL A 304 -13.15 -7.56 18.06
C VAL A 304 -12.37 -8.66 18.80
N GLY A 305 -12.59 -9.90 18.38
CA GLY A 305 -11.85 -11.06 18.87
C GLY A 305 -10.41 -11.13 18.34
N GLY A 306 -9.67 -12.16 18.78
CA GLY A 306 -8.30 -12.44 18.30
C GLY A 306 -7.18 -11.77 19.10
N GLN A 307 -7.49 -11.15 20.24
CA GLN A 307 -6.49 -10.64 21.19
C GLN A 307 -5.61 -11.78 21.74
N SER A 308 -4.42 -11.45 22.24
CA SER A 308 -3.56 -12.46 22.89
C SER A 308 -4.17 -13.04 24.16
N ASP A 309 -3.82 -14.27 24.50
CA ASP A 309 -4.25 -14.95 25.74
C ASP A 309 -3.89 -14.14 26.99
N LYS A 310 -2.70 -13.53 27.00
CA LYS A 310 -2.25 -12.65 28.09
C LYS A 310 -3.12 -11.41 28.22
N PHE A 311 -3.51 -10.81 27.10
CA PHE A 311 -4.42 -9.67 27.14
C PHE A 311 -5.83 -10.08 27.58
N ASN A 312 -6.38 -11.18 27.06
CA ASN A 312 -7.69 -11.69 27.47
C ASN A 312 -7.73 -12.01 28.97
N THR A 313 -6.66 -12.62 29.50
CA THR A 313 -6.52 -12.88 30.95
C THR A 313 -6.55 -11.58 31.76
N ALA A 314 -5.80 -10.56 31.35
CA ALA A 314 -5.79 -9.26 32.02
C ALA A 314 -7.16 -8.57 31.93
N TRP A 315 -7.81 -8.64 30.76
CA TRP A 315 -9.15 -8.09 30.52
C TRP A 315 -10.20 -8.75 31.41
N ASP A 316 -10.26 -10.07 31.49
CA ASP A 316 -11.25 -10.80 32.26
C ASP A 316 -11.06 -10.62 33.77
N ALA A 317 -9.81 -10.59 34.23
CA ALA A 317 -9.47 -10.26 35.62
C ALA A 317 -9.96 -8.85 35.99
N ALA A 318 -9.66 -7.85 35.15
CA ALA A 318 -10.10 -6.48 35.38
C ALA A 318 -11.61 -6.32 35.28
N LYS A 319 -12.26 -6.97 34.31
CA LYS A 319 -13.73 -7.00 34.16
C LYS A 319 -14.42 -7.52 35.42
N THR A 320 -13.91 -8.62 35.98
CA THR A 320 -14.44 -9.23 37.21
C THR A 320 -14.24 -8.32 38.42
N ALA A 321 -13.09 -7.67 38.53
CA ALA A 321 -12.79 -6.76 39.63
C ALA A 321 -13.62 -5.45 39.54
N ILE A 322 -13.72 -4.85 38.35
CA ILE A 322 -14.47 -3.61 38.11
C ILE A 322 -15.96 -3.78 38.46
N LEU A 323 -16.54 -4.94 38.15
CA LEU A 323 -17.92 -5.28 38.54
C LEU A 323 -18.17 -5.13 40.04
N ASN A 324 -17.14 -5.34 40.86
CA ASN A 324 -17.25 -5.35 42.31
C ASN A 324 -16.66 -4.12 43.00
N VAL A 325 -16.18 -3.11 42.25
CA VAL A 325 -15.67 -1.84 42.81
C VAL A 325 -16.74 -1.11 43.65
N ASN A 326 -18.00 -1.18 43.23
CA ASN A 326 -19.14 -0.66 44.00
C ASN A 326 -20.23 -1.73 44.11
N THR A 327 -20.60 -2.07 45.34
CA THR A 327 -21.56 -3.14 45.62
C THR A 327 -22.99 -2.83 45.19
N THR A 328 -23.35 -1.55 45.08
CA THR A 328 -24.69 -1.08 44.69
C THR A 328 -24.77 -0.80 43.20
N ALA A 329 -23.84 0.02 42.69
CA ALA A 329 -23.86 0.48 41.31
C ALA A 329 -23.44 -0.60 40.31
N LYS A 330 -22.50 -1.50 40.69
CA LYS A 330 -21.91 -2.56 39.87
C LYS A 330 -21.41 -2.07 38.49
N TYR A 331 -20.11 -2.11 38.20
CA TYR A 331 -19.60 -1.54 36.95
C TYR A 331 -19.25 -2.59 35.89
N THR A 332 -19.78 -2.47 34.68
CA THR A 332 -19.39 -3.31 33.55
C THR A 332 -18.30 -2.64 32.73
N LEU A 333 -17.15 -3.31 32.57
CA LEU A 333 -16.09 -2.88 31.65
C LEU A 333 -16.58 -3.03 30.19
N GLU A 334 -16.54 -1.94 29.42
CA GLU A 334 -17.08 -1.91 28.04
C GLU A 334 -15.98 -1.87 26.97
N SER A 335 -14.99 -1.00 27.13
CA SER A 335 -13.95 -0.76 26.14
C SER A 335 -12.75 -0.05 26.76
N MET A 336 -11.64 -0.02 26.02
CA MET A 336 -10.51 0.85 26.30
C MET A 336 -10.14 1.67 25.08
N ASN A 337 -9.56 2.85 25.30
CA ASN A 337 -8.90 3.60 24.24
C ASN A 337 -7.45 3.85 24.64
N VAL A 338 -6.53 3.57 23.73
CA VAL A 338 -5.16 4.04 23.81
C VAL A 338 -5.08 5.36 23.04
N VAL A 339 -4.68 6.44 23.71
CA VAL A 339 -4.61 7.78 23.12
C VAL A 339 -3.20 8.34 23.30
N PHE A 340 -2.55 8.70 22.20
CA PHE A 340 -1.26 9.38 22.24
C PHE A 340 -1.49 10.88 22.49
N ALA A 341 -1.50 11.28 23.76
CA ALA A 341 -1.89 12.64 24.18
C ALA A 341 -0.82 13.69 23.86
N SER A 342 0.47 13.32 23.89
CA SER A 342 1.58 14.18 23.52
C SER A 342 2.76 13.36 22.99
N ALA A 343 3.84 14.02 22.59
CA ALA A 343 5.08 13.35 22.19
C ALA A 343 5.72 12.51 23.32
N THR A 344 5.36 12.78 24.58
CA THR A 344 5.93 12.12 25.77
C THR A 344 4.88 11.48 26.66
N SER A 345 3.60 11.43 26.24
CA SER A 345 2.53 10.89 27.06
C SER A 345 1.51 10.09 26.26
N MET A 346 1.11 8.95 26.84
CA MET A 346 0.01 8.11 26.38
C MET A 346 -1.04 7.98 27.48
N GLN A 347 -2.31 8.00 27.12
CA GLN A 347 -3.43 7.80 28.02
C GLN A 347 -4.17 6.50 27.67
N LEU A 348 -4.29 5.62 28.66
CA LEU A 348 -5.19 4.47 28.62
C LEU A 348 -6.51 4.89 29.28
N LYS A 349 -7.56 5.02 28.46
CA LYS A 349 -8.91 5.37 28.91
C LYS A 349 -9.75 4.10 29.04
N VAL A 350 -10.09 3.72 30.26
CA VAL A 350 -10.90 2.54 30.58
C VAL A 350 -12.35 2.98 30.75
N ASN A 351 -13.24 2.53 29.86
CA ASN A 351 -14.65 2.90 29.88
C ASN A 351 -15.47 1.81 30.58
N PHE A 352 -16.26 2.21 31.57
CA PHE A 352 -17.10 1.32 32.35
C PHE A 352 -18.46 1.96 32.63
N ARG A 353 -19.51 1.14 32.67
CA ARG A 353 -20.90 1.61 32.84
C ARG A 353 -21.48 1.09 34.14
N ALA A 354 -22.23 1.92 34.85
CA ALA A 354 -23.03 1.46 35.98
C ALA A 354 -24.14 0.51 35.48
N ALA A 355 -24.20 -0.70 36.01
CA ALA A 355 -25.14 -1.75 35.64
C ALA A 355 -26.36 -1.82 36.57
N ALA A 356 -26.29 -1.18 37.74
CA ALA A 356 -27.31 -1.18 38.77
C ALA A 356 -27.32 0.14 39.58
N GLY A 357 -28.27 0.25 40.51
CA GLY A 357 -28.45 1.42 41.36
C GLY A 357 -29.02 2.63 40.63
N THR A 358 -29.02 3.79 41.30
CA THR A 358 -29.61 5.04 40.79
C THR A 358 -28.87 5.63 39.59
N SER A 359 -27.62 5.24 39.38
CA SER A 359 -26.79 5.69 38.25
C SER A 359 -26.77 4.70 37.09
N ALA A 360 -27.58 3.63 37.11
CA ALA A 360 -27.60 2.60 36.09
C ALA A 360 -27.71 3.19 34.67
N GLY A 361 -26.89 2.69 33.75
CA GLY A 361 -26.77 3.20 32.39
C GLY A 361 -25.72 4.30 32.21
N THR A 362 -25.22 4.92 33.28
CA THR A 362 -24.22 6.01 33.19
C THR A 362 -22.85 5.46 32.80
N LEU A 363 -22.25 6.02 31.75
CA LEU A 363 -20.88 5.72 31.31
C LEU A 363 -19.88 6.60 32.07
N TYR A 364 -18.85 5.96 32.59
CA TYR A 364 -17.69 6.58 33.22
C TYR A 364 -16.43 6.19 32.46
N THR A 365 -15.43 7.06 32.51
CA THR A 365 -14.10 6.81 31.96
C THR A 365 -13.08 7.09 33.04
N GLY A 366 -12.26 6.08 33.35
CA GLY A 366 -11.04 6.25 34.14
C GLY A 366 -9.84 6.41 33.22
N THR A 367 -9.07 7.47 33.41
CA THR A 367 -7.88 7.76 32.59
C THR A 367 -6.62 7.44 33.37
N PHE A 368 -5.79 6.55 32.81
CA PHE A 368 -4.46 6.23 33.31
C PHE A 368 -3.41 6.81 32.37
N THR A 369 -2.52 7.64 32.89
CA THR A 369 -1.50 8.34 32.11
C THR A 369 -0.16 7.64 32.28
N TYR A 370 0.53 7.45 31.15
CA TYR A 370 1.86 6.89 31.05
C TYR A 370 2.82 7.94 30.50
N ASP A 371 4.01 7.98 31.08
CA ASP A 371 5.16 8.57 30.41
C ASP A 371 5.52 7.67 29.23
N MET A 372 5.81 8.29 28.08
CA MET A 372 6.07 7.61 26.83
C MET A 372 7.44 8.04 26.28
N ALA A 373 8.28 7.06 25.95
CA ALA A 373 9.51 7.26 25.21
C ALA A 373 9.44 6.54 23.86
N ALA A 374 9.64 7.27 22.77
CA ALA A 374 9.69 6.70 21.42
C ALA A 374 11.13 6.34 21.04
N ASN A 375 11.34 5.15 20.47
CA ASN A 375 12.60 4.74 19.87
C ASN A 375 12.39 4.50 18.38
N THR A 376 12.78 5.47 17.56
CA THR A 376 12.61 5.41 16.10
C THR A 376 13.44 4.31 15.44
N ALA A 377 14.64 4.02 15.96
CA ALA A 377 15.51 3.00 15.37
C ALA A 377 14.97 1.58 15.60
N ALA A 378 14.34 1.34 16.76
CA ALA A 378 13.72 0.06 17.10
C ALA A 378 12.23 -0.02 16.71
N GLU A 379 11.64 1.09 16.25
CA GLU A 379 10.21 1.25 15.96
C GLU A 379 9.31 0.90 17.16
N THR A 380 9.70 1.35 18.36
CA THR A 380 9.00 1.02 19.62
C THR A 380 8.59 2.25 20.42
N TYR A 381 7.55 2.05 21.24
CA TYR A 381 7.14 2.94 22.32
C TYR A 381 7.33 2.25 23.66
N THR A 382 8.01 2.89 24.60
CA THR A 382 8.13 2.42 25.98
C THR A 382 7.20 3.24 26.86
N PHE A 383 6.35 2.57 27.63
CA PHE A 383 5.39 3.18 28.53
C PHE A 383 5.72 2.88 29.99
N THR A 384 5.71 3.92 30.81
CA THR A 384 5.88 3.84 32.27
C THR A 384 4.67 4.48 32.92
N TYR A 385 3.97 3.74 33.79
CA TYR A 385 2.80 4.27 34.49
C TYR A 385 3.19 5.50 35.34
N ASN A 386 2.40 6.57 35.22
CA ASN A 386 2.64 7.84 35.91
C ASN A 386 1.50 8.15 36.90
N SER A 387 0.28 8.31 36.41
CA SER A 387 -0.84 8.79 37.23
C SER A 387 -2.21 8.31 36.74
N ALA A 388 -3.25 8.55 37.54
CA ALA A 388 -4.65 8.32 37.19
C ALA A 388 -5.49 9.55 37.51
N ASP A 389 -6.55 9.79 36.74
CA ASP A 389 -7.57 10.79 37.08
C ASP A 389 -8.46 10.32 38.24
N ALA A 390 -9.46 11.13 38.62
CA ALA A 390 -10.35 10.81 39.75
C ALA A 390 -11.08 9.47 39.55
N ASN A 391 -11.64 9.23 38.36
CA ASN A 391 -12.33 7.97 38.06
C ASN A 391 -11.35 6.80 37.98
N GLY A 392 -10.18 7.01 37.38
CA GLY A 392 -9.10 6.03 37.30
C GLY A 392 -8.62 5.62 38.68
N THR A 393 -8.53 6.56 39.62
CA THR A 393 -8.18 6.30 41.02
C THR A 393 -9.23 5.40 41.71
N VAL A 394 -10.53 5.63 41.45
CA VAL A 394 -11.62 4.78 41.97
C VAL A 394 -11.49 3.33 41.50
N ILE A 395 -11.09 3.11 40.24
CA ILE A 395 -10.95 1.76 39.67
C ILE A 395 -9.52 1.23 39.67
N ALA A 396 -8.53 1.93 40.24
CA ALA A 396 -7.11 1.65 40.03
C ALA A 396 -6.71 0.22 40.43
N ALA A 397 -7.16 -0.24 41.61
CA ALA A 397 -6.90 -1.60 42.07
C ALA A 397 -7.53 -2.66 41.16
N ALA A 398 -8.75 -2.40 40.66
CA ALA A 398 -9.49 -3.31 39.80
C ALA A 398 -8.95 -3.33 38.36
N ALA A 399 -8.47 -2.19 37.86
CA ALA A 399 -7.89 -2.04 36.53
C ALA A 399 -6.40 -2.44 36.47
N LYS A 400 -5.77 -2.76 37.60
CA LYS A 400 -4.34 -3.07 37.69
C LYS A 400 -3.85 -4.09 36.64
N PRO A 401 -4.57 -5.21 36.36
CA PRO A 401 -4.14 -6.16 35.34
C PRO A 401 -4.00 -5.52 33.94
N LEU A 402 -4.88 -4.58 33.60
CA LEU A 402 -4.83 -3.82 32.35
C LEU A 402 -3.70 -2.80 32.38
N THR A 403 -3.54 -2.06 33.48
CA THR A 403 -2.48 -1.04 33.55
C THR A 403 -1.07 -1.65 33.55
N ASP A 404 -0.90 -2.81 34.18
CA ASP A 404 0.34 -3.58 34.16
C ASP A 404 0.62 -4.11 32.74
N PHE A 405 -0.41 -4.54 32.01
CA PHE A 405 -0.26 -5.02 30.62
C PHE A 405 0.43 -3.99 29.74
N PHE A 406 0.07 -2.71 29.84
CA PHE A 406 0.64 -1.64 29.02
C PHE A 406 2.00 -1.11 29.49
N THR A 407 2.61 -1.70 30.52
CA THR A 407 3.94 -1.27 30.99
C THR A 407 5.06 -1.95 30.19
N GLY A 408 6.07 -1.18 29.79
CA GLY A 408 7.25 -1.65 29.05
C GLY A 408 7.24 -1.23 27.58
N ALA A 409 8.08 -1.88 26.76
CA ALA A 409 8.31 -1.52 25.37
C ALA A 409 7.41 -2.31 24.41
N PHE A 410 6.77 -1.61 23.47
CA PHE A 410 5.87 -2.18 22.47
C PHE A 410 6.24 -1.74 21.06
N LYS A 411 6.16 -2.67 20.11
CA LYS A 411 6.10 -2.38 18.68
C LYS A 411 4.66 -2.10 18.29
N THR A 412 4.44 -1.12 17.41
CA THR A 412 3.14 -0.95 16.74
C THR A 412 2.98 -1.98 15.64
N ASN A 413 1.79 -2.54 15.48
CA ASN A 413 1.51 -3.50 14.42
C ASN A 413 0.11 -3.34 13.84
N TYR A 414 -0.06 -3.73 12.57
CA TYR A 414 -1.37 -3.90 11.96
C TYR A 414 -1.90 -5.31 12.18
N PHE A 415 -3.21 -5.39 12.38
CA PHE A 415 -3.97 -6.63 12.49
C PHE A 415 -5.15 -6.56 11.54
N TYR A 416 -5.64 -7.71 11.10
CA TYR A 416 -6.69 -7.79 10.08
C TYR A 416 -7.80 -8.71 10.55
N ALA A 417 -9.04 -8.33 10.26
CA ALA A 417 -10.16 -9.25 10.35
C ALA A 417 -9.94 -10.48 9.47
N ALA A 418 -10.60 -11.59 9.77
CA ALA A 418 -10.42 -12.85 9.05
C ALA A 418 -10.70 -12.72 7.53
N ASP A 419 -11.67 -11.88 7.15
CA ASP A 419 -12.03 -11.56 5.76
C ASP A 419 -11.14 -10.46 5.12
N ALA A 420 -10.19 -9.91 5.90
CA ALA A 420 -9.34 -8.78 5.55
C ALA A 420 -10.12 -7.57 5.00
N LYS A 421 -11.35 -7.33 5.48
CA LYS A 421 -12.10 -6.10 5.17
C LYS A 421 -11.81 -4.96 6.14
N VAL A 422 -11.36 -5.30 7.35
CA VAL A 422 -11.07 -4.33 8.41
C VAL A 422 -9.62 -4.44 8.84
N GLU A 423 -8.95 -3.29 8.85
CA GLU A 423 -7.62 -3.11 9.42
C GLU A 423 -7.72 -2.49 10.81
N PHE A 424 -7.07 -3.16 11.76
CA PHE A 424 -6.89 -2.74 13.14
C PHE A 424 -5.43 -2.36 13.38
N GLY A 425 -5.20 -1.55 14.41
CA GLY A 425 -3.86 -1.24 14.88
C GLY A 425 -3.74 -1.54 16.34
N GLY A 426 -2.52 -1.80 16.77
CA GLY A 426 -2.28 -2.22 18.13
C GLY A 426 -0.81 -2.32 18.47
N PHE A 427 -0.55 -3.02 19.56
CA PHE A 427 0.77 -3.21 20.12
C PHE A 427 1.10 -4.68 20.24
N VAL A 428 2.37 -4.99 19.99
CA VAL A 428 3.02 -6.26 20.29
C VAL A 428 4.17 -5.97 21.23
N LYS A 429 4.31 -6.72 22.33
CA LYS A 429 5.40 -6.49 23.28
C LYS A 429 6.75 -6.78 22.62
N SER A 430 7.73 -5.90 22.83
CA SER A 430 8.99 -5.93 22.08
C SER A 430 9.81 -7.20 22.31
N ASP A 431 9.68 -7.79 23.51
CA ASP A 431 10.38 -8.98 23.98
C ASP A 431 9.53 -10.26 23.89
N ASP A 432 8.24 -10.16 23.55
CA ASP A 432 7.34 -11.29 23.46
C ASP A 432 6.23 -11.05 22.41
N ALA A 433 6.42 -11.65 21.23
CA ALA A 433 5.47 -11.56 20.12
C ALA A 433 4.10 -12.20 20.41
N SER A 434 3.98 -13.06 21.43
CA SER A 434 2.71 -13.66 21.85
C SER A 434 1.89 -12.72 22.75
N THR A 435 2.49 -11.65 23.28
CA THR A 435 1.80 -10.63 24.07
C THR A 435 1.41 -9.45 23.19
N PHE A 436 0.13 -9.33 22.87
CA PHE A 436 -0.35 -8.24 22.02
C PHE A 436 -1.81 -7.87 22.29
N THR A 437 -2.17 -6.66 21.87
CA THR A 437 -3.56 -6.19 21.82
C THR A 437 -3.75 -5.27 20.63
N PHE A 438 -4.98 -5.19 20.11
CA PHE A 438 -5.31 -4.31 19.00
C PHE A 438 -6.76 -3.86 19.03
N GLY A 439 -7.05 -2.84 18.23
CA GLY A 439 -8.37 -2.25 18.17
C GLY A 439 -8.59 -1.42 16.92
N THR A 440 -9.78 -0.85 16.83
CA THR A 440 -10.17 0.03 15.72
C THR A 440 -9.32 1.30 15.78
N LEU A 441 -8.63 1.61 14.67
CA LEU A 441 -7.85 2.83 14.54
C LEU A 441 -8.75 4.04 14.32
N ASN A 442 -8.43 5.14 15.00
CA ASN A 442 -9.16 6.41 14.90
C ASN A 442 -8.24 7.48 14.29
N LEU A 443 -8.77 8.25 13.34
CA LEU A 443 -8.09 9.31 12.59
C LEU A 443 -7.85 10.58 13.42
#